data_AF-A0A0D2QY61-F1
#
_entry.id   AF-A0A0D2QY61-F1
#
_cell.length_a   1.000
_cell.length_b   1.000
_cell.length_c   1.000
_cell.angle_alpha   90.00
_cell.angle_beta   90.00
_cell.angle_gamma   90.00
#
_symmetry.space_group_name_H-M   'P 1'
#
loop_
_entity.id
_entity.type
_entity.pdbx_description
1 polymer ?
#
loop_
_entity_poly.entity_id
_entity_poly.type
_entity_poly.pdbx_seq_one_letter_code
_entity_poly.pdbx_strand_id
1 'polypeptide(L)'
;MAEEDVVPETFRVLVESADRKFARVRDLPSYGRAQGQHYFQKVFKAYMRLWKYQQEHRPELVKAGLNRWEIGEIAGRIGQLYFGQYMRTSEARFLVEAYIFYEAILKRRYFEGCGVKDLRVRFKELRFYARFLLVSLILNRTEMVKVVVEKLRALIDDCKANFRETNFKEWKLVEQEILRFINIDTTFTIPSSRPFRYCAMLNCHPNSVPYVARFHAKKVLKFRDAILMSYHRNEVKFAELTLDVYRMLQCLEWEPSGSFYQKHPAEPKENGVAVDYSGASGLIDMNLAADMTDPALPPNPRKAILYRPSLTHLIAVMATICEELPPESIMLVYLSASGKPGQINTSHVETSGGSRRTRKSMWEVILCKSPSLDLVWAQVLSDPFLRRLIVRFIFCRAVLSAIWPPEGSDQYLPLCLPQLPNSLSPKSDVVQSCVSQLADHLKVSNYFHFGDS
;
A
#
# COMPACT_ATOMS: atom_id res chain seq x y z
N MET A 1 7.23 50.02 -19.29
CA MET A 1 6.82 49.04 -18.25
C MET A 1 7.58 47.77 -18.54
N ALA A 2 8.57 47.45 -17.69
CA ALA A 2 9.67 46.55 -18.02
C ALA A 2 9.26 45.06 -18.03
N GLU A 3 9.85 44.27 -18.93
CA GLU A 3 9.71 42.81 -18.99
C GLU A 3 9.98 42.11 -17.63
N GLU A 4 10.79 42.72 -16.76
CA GLU A 4 11.16 42.18 -15.44
C GLU A 4 9.97 41.99 -14.48
N ASP A 5 8.89 42.76 -14.58
CA ASP A 5 7.70 42.61 -13.72
C ASP A 5 6.68 41.62 -14.28
N VAL A 6 6.77 41.28 -15.57
CA VAL A 6 5.82 40.38 -16.23
C VAL A 6 6.04 38.92 -15.81
N VAL A 7 7.29 38.52 -15.60
CA VAL A 7 7.67 37.14 -15.28
C VAL A 7 7.20 36.72 -13.87
N PRO A 8 7.45 37.50 -12.80
CA PRO A 8 6.94 37.19 -11.46
C PRO A 8 5.40 37.20 -11.39
N GLU A 9 4.74 38.13 -12.07
CA GLU A 9 3.27 38.21 -12.08
C GLU A 9 2.65 37.03 -12.83
N THR A 10 3.22 36.66 -13.98
CA THR A 10 2.81 35.47 -14.73
C THR A 10 2.98 34.20 -13.88
N PHE A 11 4.10 34.10 -13.14
CA PHE A 11 4.33 32.99 -12.22
C PHE A 11 3.27 32.92 -11.12
N ARG A 12 2.92 34.05 -10.48
CA ARG A 12 1.86 34.11 -9.46
C ARG A 12 0.51 33.66 -10.00
N VAL A 13 0.12 34.15 -11.17
CA VAL A 13 -1.14 33.74 -11.82
C VAL A 13 -1.16 32.23 -12.13
N LEU A 14 -0.03 31.67 -12.57
CA LEU A 14 0.10 30.22 -12.81
C LEU A 14 -0.05 29.42 -11.52
N VAL A 15 0.57 29.85 -10.41
CA VAL A 15 0.42 29.24 -9.08
C VAL A 15 -1.04 29.24 -8.64
N GLU A 16 -1.69 30.41 -8.65
CA GLU A 16 -3.10 30.53 -8.23
C GLU A 16 -4.05 29.72 -9.13
N SER A 17 -3.78 29.65 -10.42
CA SER A 17 -4.56 28.82 -11.35
C SER A 17 -4.40 27.32 -11.04
N ALA A 18 -3.18 26.88 -10.74
CA ALA A 18 -2.87 25.50 -10.38
C ALA A 18 -3.52 25.13 -9.04
N ASP A 19 -3.41 25.99 -8.03
CA ASP A 19 -3.97 25.75 -6.69
C ASP A 19 -5.51 25.74 -6.68
N ARG A 20 -6.17 26.62 -7.45
CA ARG A 20 -7.63 26.57 -7.64
C ARG A 20 -8.09 25.26 -8.27
N LYS A 21 -7.33 24.74 -9.24
CA LYS A 21 -7.60 23.45 -9.87
C LYS A 21 -7.32 22.30 -8.89
N PHE A 22 -6.26 22.40 -8.11
CA PHE A 22 -5.88 21.43 -7.09
C PHE A 22 -6.97 21.23 -6.03
N ALA A 23 -7.55 22.33 -5.52
CA ALA A 23 -8.61 22.28 -4.52
C ALA A 23 -9.80 21.42 -4.99
N ARG A 24 -10.19 21.55 -6.26
CA ARG A 24 -11.28 20.75 -6.86
C ARG A 24 -10.97 19.25 -6.92
N VAL A 25 -9.71 18.85 -7.07
CA VAL A 25 -9.28 17.44 -7.07
C VAL A 25 -9.22 16.86 -5.67
N ARG A 26 -8.88 17.68 -4.68
CA ARG A 26 -8.86 17.27 -3.27
C ARG A 26 -10.26 16.93 -2.77
N ASP A 27 -11.26 17.69 -3.20
CA ASP A 27 -12.64 17.55 -2.70
C ASP A 27 -13.41 16.41 -3.42
N LEU A 28 -12.82 15.82 -4.47
CA LEU A 28 -13.40 14.67 -5.16
C LEU A 28 -13.21 13.38 -4.34
N PRO A 29 -14.26 12.53 -4.23
CA PRO A 29 -14.14 11.23 -3.58
C PRO A 29 -12.99 10.39 -4.16
N SER A 30 -12.35 9.60 -3.29
CA SER A 30 -11.32 8.63 -3.69
C SER A 30 -11.91 7.41 -4.41
N TYR A 31 -13.25 7.25 -4.38
CA TYR A 31 -13.98 6.19 -5.06
C TYR A 31 -14.62 6.71 -6.36
N GLY A 32 -14.27 6.09 -7.49
CA GLY A 32 -14.82 6.39 -8.83
C GLY A 32 -13.72 6.52 -9.90
N ARG A 33 -13.77 5.69 -10.96
CA ARG A 33 -12.74 5.58 -12.02
C ARG A 33 -12.77 6.75 -13.00
N ALA A 34 -13.95 7.10 -13.53
CA ALA A 34 -14.03 7.94 -14.73
C ALA A 34 -13.85 9.44 -14.44
N GLN A 35 -14.47 9.95 -13.38
CA GLN A 35 -14.45 11.40 -13.11
C GLN A 35 -13.08 11.87 -12.63
N GLY A 36 -12.40 11.10 -11.76
CA GLY A 36 -11.13 11.49 -11.17
C GLY A 36 -9.97 11.65 -12.18
N GLN A 37 -9.93 10.84 -13.24
CA GLN A 37 -8.83 10.83 -14.21
C GLN A 37 -8.77 12.12 -15.05
N HIS A 38 -9.91 12.61 -15.53
CA HIS A 38 -9.95 13.84 -16.33
C HIS A 38 -9.55 15.07 -15.52
N TYR A 39 -9.96 15.16 -14.25
CA TYR A 39 -9.52 16.27 -13.39
C TYR A 39 -8.03 16.15 -13.06
N PHE A 40 -7.54 14.95 -12.72
CA PHE A 40 -6.11 14.72 -12.50
C PHE A 40 -5.26 15.22 -13.67
N GLN A 41 -5.59 14.85 -14.91
CA GLN A 41 -4.84 15.29 -16.10
C GLN A 41 -4.80 16.82 -16.25
N LYS A 42 -5.95 17.49 -16.02
CA LYS A 42 -6.04 18.95 -16.11
C LYS A 42 -5.16 19.65 -15.06
N VAL A 43 -5.18 19.15 -13.82
CA VAL A 43 -4.40 19.72 -12.72
C VAL A 43 -2.92 19.42 -12.90
N PHE A 44 -2.59 18.18 -13.27
CA PHE A 44 -1.23 17.76 -13.54
C PHE A 44 -0.60 18.59 -14.66
N LYS A 45 -1.30 18.80 -15.78
CA LYS A 45 -0.84 19.69 -16.87
C LYS A 45 -0.58 21.12 -16.39
N ALA A 46 -1.40 21.64 -15.48
CA ALA A 46 -1.20 22.98 -14.92
C ALA A 46 0.07 23.05 -14.06
N TYR A 47 0.30 22.08 -13.16
CA TYR A 47 1.53 22.02 -12.36
C TYR A 47 2.77 21.73 -13.20
N MET A 48 2.67 20.92 -14.27
CA MET A 48 3.79 20.68 -15.18
C MET A 48 4.19 21.94 -15.95
N ARG A 49 3.21 22.73 -16.39
CA ARG A 49 3.47 24.04 -17.00
C ARG A 49 4.14 24.99 -15.99
N LEU A 50 3.65 25.03 -14.76
CA LEU A 50 4.22 25.84 -13.68
C LEU A 50 5.66 25.41 -13.36
N TRP A 51 5.91 24.10 -13.26
CA TRP A 51 7.22 23.53 -12.98
C TRP A 51 8.23 23.86 -14.08
N LYS A 52 7.83 23.73 -15.35
CA LYS A 52 8.66 24.09 -16.50
C LYS A 52 8.98 25.59 -16.51
N TYR A 53 7.96 26.44 -16.32
CA TYR A 53 8.12 27.89 -16.28
C TYR A 53 9.10 28.33 -15.18
N GLN A 54 9.01 27.71 -14.00
CA GLN A 54 9.91 27.93 -12.88
C GLN A 54 11.37 27.56 -13.18
N GLN A 55 11.60 26.52 -13.98
CA GLN A 55 12.95 26.10 -14.36
C GLN A 55 13.58 27.05 -15.38
N GLU A 56 12.80 27.49 -16.37
CA GLU A 56 13.25 28.37 -17.44
C GLU A 56 13.58 29.78 -16.94
N HIS A 57 12.75 30.35 -16.05
CA HIS A 57 12.89 31.74 -15.57
C HIS A 57 13.44 31.82 -14.13
N ARG A 58 14.12 30.77 -13.66
CA ARG A 58 14.63 30.70 -12.27
C ARG A 58 15.45 31.91 -11.82
N PRO A 59 16.43 32.44 -12.59
CA PRO A 59 17.26 33.54 -12.10
C PRO A 59 16.46 34.83 -11.88
N GLU A 60 15.49 35.11 -12.74
CA GLU A 60 14.60 36.29 -12.64
C GLU A 60 13.66 36.16 -11.44
N LEU A 61 13.07 34.97 -11.25
CA LEU A 61 12.19 34.71 -10.11
C LEU A 61 12.93 34.84 -8.76
N VAL A 62 14.18 34.37 -8.69
CA VAL A 62 15.00 34.51 -7.47
C VAL A 62 15.33 35.98 -7.19
N LYS A 63 15.64 36.78 -8.22
CA LYS A 63 15.82 38.24 -8.08
C LYS A 63 14.53 38.93 -7.59
N ALA A 64 13.37 38.46 -8.03
CA ALA A 64 12.06 38.94 -7.60
C ALA A 64 11.63 38.44 -6.19
N GLY A 65 12.48 37.69 -5.48
CA GLY A 65 12.22 37.25 -4.11
C GLY A 65 11.58 35.87 -3.96
N LEU A 66 11.59 35.03 -5.00
CA LEU A 66 11.13 33.63 -4.89
C LEU A 66 11.99 32.85 -3.89
N ASN A 67 11.35 32.31 -2.87
CA ASN A 67 12.01 31.52 -1.84
C ASN A 67 12.16 30.05 -2.26
N ARG A 68 13.18 29.38 -1.73
CA ARG A 68 13.38 27.93 -1.98
C ARG A 68 12.21 27.08 -1.49
N TRP A 69 11.57 27.47 -0.38
CA TRP A 69 10.45 26.71 0.18
C TRP A 69 9.21 26.74 -0.72
N GLU A 70 9.02 27.79 -1.53
CA GLU A 70 7.91 27.88 -2.50
C GLU A 70 8.08 26.85 -3.62
N ILE A 71 9.33 26.64 -4.08
CA ILE A 71 9.66 25.57 -5.04
C ILE A 71 9.41 24.19 -4.39
N GLY A 72 9.79 24.03 -3.12
CA GLY A 72 9.51 22.83 -2.33
C GLY A 72 8.02 22.55 -2.19
N GLU A 73 7.18 23.60 -2.04
CA GLU A 73 5.73 23.46 -2.00
C GLU A 73 5.17 22.98 -3.35
N ILE A 74 5.61 23.55 -4.47
CA ILE A 74 5.18 23.11 -5.80
C ILE A 74 5.55 21.63 -6.03
N ALA A 75 6.78 21.24 -5.70
CA ALA A 75 7.22 19.85 -5.76
C ALA A 75 6.36 18.95 -4.85
N GLY A 76 6.04 19.41 -3.65
CA GLY A 76 5.19 18.70 -2.70
C GLY A 76 3.76 18.52 -3.20
N ARG A 77 3.21 19.50 -3.92
CA ARG A 77 1.88 19.39 -4.58
C ARG A 77 1.89 18.38 -5.71
N ILE A 78 2.94 18.35 -6.53
CA ILE A 78 3.10 17.33 -7.58
C ILE A 78 3.18 15.94 -6.96
N GLY A 79 3.99 15.76 -5.91
CA GLY A 79 4.03 14.51 -5.13
C GLY A 79 2.67 14.13 -4.55
N GLN A 80 1.88 15.11 -4.08
CA GLN A 80 0.53 14.88 -3.58
C GLN A 80 -0.45 14.44 -4.69
N LEU A 81 -0.31 14.98 -5.91
CA LEU A 81 -1.12 14.54 -7.05
C LEU A 81 -0.83 13.09 -7.41
N TYR A 82 0.45 12.72 -7.48
CA TYR A 82 0.86 11.34 -7.71
C TYR A 82 0.32 10.39 -6.63
N PHE A 83 0.48 10.75 -5.36
CA PHE A 83 -0.06 9.96 -4.26
C PHE A 83 -1.59 9.84 -4.32
N GLY A 84 -2.30 10.93 -4.64
CA GLY A 84 -3.75 10.91 -4.82
C GLY A 84 -4.19 10.03 -5.98
N GLN A 85 -3.38 9.94 -7.05
CA GLN A 85 -3.64 9.01 -8.14
C GLN A 85 -3.40 7.56 -7.73
N TYR A 86 -2.34 7.27 -6.96
CA TYR A 86 -2.12 5.96 -6.36
C TYR A 86 -3.31 5.53 -5.48
N MET A 87 -3.86 6.43 -4.65
CA MET A 87 -5.02 6.09 -3.81
C MET A 87 -6.27 5.72 -4.64
N ARG A 88 -6.37 6.17 -5.90
CA ARG A 88 -7.50 5.84 -6.79
C ARG A 88 -7.26 4.61 -7.65
N THR A 89 -6.04 4.41 -8.16
CA THR A 89 -5.72 3.33 -9.11
C THR A 89 -4.97 2.16 -8.48
N SER A 90 -4.33 2.38 -7.33
CA SER A 90 -3.39 1.46 -6.67
C SER A 90 -2.20 1.03 -7.53
N GLU A 91 -1.86 1.80 -8.57
CA GLU A 91 -0.69 1.53 -9.40
C GLU A 91 0.59 2.01 -8.72
N ALA A 92 1.50 1.06 -8.44
CA ALA A 92 2.73 1.32 -7.69
C ALA A 92 3.62 2.41 -8.32
N ARG A 93 3.59 2.58 -9.65
CA ARG A 93 4.34 3.64 -10.34
C ARG A 93 4.05 5.02 -9.76
N PHE A 94 2.78 5.38 -9.53
CA PHE A 94 2.45 6.70 -9.00
C PHE A 94 2.91 6.88 -7.56
N LEU A 95 2.95 5.80 -6.78
CA LEU A 95 3.48 5.85 -5.42
C LEU A 95 5.00 6.07 -5.40
N VAL A 96 5.73 5.40 -6.30
CA VAL A 96 7.17 5.61 -6.51
C VAL A 96 7.45 7.04 -6.97
N GLU A 97 6.67 7.56 -7.90
CA GLU A 97 6.79 8.96 -8.35
C GLU A 97 6.60 9.95 -7.20
N ALA A 98 5.56 9.76 -6.37
CA ALA A 98 5.35 10.58 -5.18
C ALA A 98 6.55 10.55 -4.23
N TYR A 99 7.14 9.36 -4.04
CA TYR A 99 8.33 9.19 -3.21
C TYR A 99 9.53 9.95 -3.75
N ILE A 100 9.83 9.87 -5.05
CA ILE A 100 10.95 10.57 -5.68
C ILE A 100 10.84 12.08 -5.46
N PHE A 101 9.64 12.65 -5.63
CA PHE A 101 9.42 14.06 -5.35
C PHE A 101 9.67 14.43 -3.88
N TYR A 102 9.16 13.64 -2.94
CA TYR A 102 9.37 13.92 -1.52
C TYR A 102 10.82 13.70 -1.07
N GLU A 103 11.48 12.68 -1.57
CA GLU A 103 12.89 12.42 -1.29
C GLU A 103 13.78 13.53 -1.87
N ALA A 104 13.49 14.00 -3.09
CA ALA A 104 14.18 15.14 -3.68
C ALA A 104 13.98 16.41 -2.85
N ILE A 105 12.78 16.62 -2.27
CA ILE A 105 12.53 17.77 -1.40
C ILE A 105 13.41 17.72 -0.14
N LEU A 106 13.50 16.54 0.48
CA LEU A 106 14.34 16.31 1.65
C LEU A 106 15.84 16.49 1.32
N LYS A 107 16.34 15.83 0.26
CA LYS A 107 17.76 15.88 -0.15
C LYS A 107 18.21 17.31 -0.48
N ARG A 108 17.37 18.08 -1.18
CA ARG A 108 17.67 19.45 -1.60
C ARG A 108 17.41 20.50 -0.52
N ARG A 109 16.85 20.09 0.63
CA ARG A 109 16.66 20.92 1.83
C ARG A 109 15.88 22.20 1.53
N TYR A 110 14.80 22.12 0.76
CA TYR A 110 14.03 23.30 0.33
C TYR A 110 13.44 24.13 1.48
N PHE A 111 13.27 23.53 2.66
CA PHE A 111 12.77 24.20 3.87
C PHE A 111 13.89 24.71 4.81
N GLU A 112 15.16 24.35 4.58
CA GLU A 112 16.27 24.89 5.36
C GLU A 112 16.58 26.34 4.96
N GLY A 113 16.82 27.21 5.94
CA GLY A 113 17.12 28.64 5.72
C GLY A 113 15.89 29.55 5.63
N CYS A 114 14.67 29.02 5.78
CA CYS A 114 13.50 29.86 6.05
C CYS A 114 13.72 30.53 7.41
N GLY A 115 13.92 31.85 7.41
CA GLY A 115 13.99 32.62 8.63
C GLY A 115 12.86 32.19 9.57
N VAL A 116 13.23 31.85 10.81
CA VAL A 116 12.50 31.14 11.88
C VAL A 116 11.14 31.79 12.29
N LYS A 117 10.64 32.78 11.55
CA LYS A 117 9.60 33.71 11.98
C LYS A 117 8.19 33.40 11.46
N ASP A 118 8.02 32.71 10.32
CA ASP A 118 6.67 32.45 9.78
C ASP A 118 6.13 31.06 10.17
N LEU A 119 5.16 31.06 11.08
CA LEU A 119 4.42 29.89 11.53
C LEU A 119 3.72 29.15 10.37
N ARG A 120 3.28 29.86 9.32
CA ARG A 120 2.59 29.25 8.17
C ARG A 120 3.51 28.33 7.38
N VAL A 121 4.77 28.75 7.19
CA VAL A 121 5.78 27.95 6.48
C VAL A 121 6.12 26.70 7.28
N ARG A 122 6.26 26.80 8.60
CA ARG A 122 6.46 25.63 9.48
C ARG A 122 5.32 24.63 9.39
N PHE A 123 4.06 25.08 9.34
CA PHE A 123 2.94 24.15 9.12
C PHE A 123 2.93 23.53 7.71
N LYS A 124 3.47 24.19 6.68
CA LYS A 124 3.66 23.57 5.37
C LYS A 124 4.72 22.46 5.43
N GLU A 125 5.82 22.72 6.12
CA GLU A 125 6.91 21.75 6.36
C GLU A 125 6.44 20.53 7.16
N LEU A 126 5.71 20.74 8.27
CA LEU A 126 5.12 19.67 9.07
C LEU A 126 4.19 18.76 8.22
N ARG A 127 3.34 19.36 7.38
CA ARG A 127 2.47 18.61 6.47
C ARG A 127 3.24 17.88 5.37
N PHE A 128 4.39 18.43 4.93
CA PHE A 128 5.28 17.73 4.01
C PHE A 128 5.82 16.45 4.66
N TYR A 129 6.39 16.54 5.86
CA TYR A 129 6.91 15.36 6.58
C TYR A 129 5.83 14.31 6.83
N ALA A 130 4.63 14.71 7.27
CA ALA A 130 3.52 13.77 7.48
C ALA A 130 3.11 13.03 6.19
N ARG A 131 3.08 13.72 5.04
CA ARG A 131 2.80 13.08 3.74
C ARG A 131 3.92 12.15 3.29
N PHE A 132 5.17 12.56 3.51
CA PHE A 132 6.33 11.74 3.14
C PHE A 132 6.41 10.47 3.98
N LEU A 133 6.06 10.55 5.28
CA LEU A 133 5.92 9.38 6.14
C LEU A 133 4.90 8.39 5.59
N LEU A 134 3.72 8.87 5.19
CA LEU A 134 2.66 7.99 4.66
C LEU A 134 3.12 7.27 3.38
N VAL A 135 3.73 7.99 2.44
CA VAL A 135 4.27 7.40 1.20
C VAL A 135 5.37 6.39 1.49
N SER A 136 6.32 6.74 2.36
CA SER A 136 7.44 5.86 2.72
C SER A 136 6.98 4.60 3.44
N LEU A 137 5.95 4.73 4.29
CA LEU A 137 5.32 3.62 5.01
C LEU A 137 4.65 2.66 4.01
N ILE A 138 3.82 3.17 3.10
CA ILE A 138 3.15 2.32 2.10
C ILE A 138 4.17 1.67 1.16
N LEU A 139 5.26 2.37 0.80
CA LEU A 139 6.37 1.79 0.04
C LEU A 139 7.22 0.78 0.81
N ASN A 140 6.94 0.57 2.10
CA ASN A 140 7.69 -0.34 2.98
C ASN A 140 9.19 0.02 3.07
N ARG A 141 9.52 1.33 3.06
CA ARG A 141 10.90 1.84 3.19
C ARG A 141 11.18 2.23 4.63
N THR A 142 11.32 1.22 5.49
CA THR A 142 11.46 1.38 6.96
C THR A 142 12.60 2.30 7.38
N GLU A 143 13.75 2.24 6.72
CA GLU A 143 14.90 3.11 7.04
C GLU A 143 14.61 4.58 6.74
N MET A 144 13.96 4.87 5.61
CA MET A 144 13.54 6.24 5.30
C MET A 144 12.48 6.73 6.29
N VAL A 145 11.53 5.87 6.67
CA VAL A 145 10.52 6.20 7.69
C VAL A 145 11.19 6.62 9.00
N LYS A 146 12.20 5.89 9.48
CA LYS A 146 12.96 6.27 10.69
C LYS A 146 13.60 7.65 10.55
N VAL A 147 14.29 7.91 9.44
CA VAL A 147 14.94 9.21 9.17
C VAL A 147 13.92 10.35 9.19
N VAL A 148 12.78 10.17 8.52
CA VAL A 148 11.74 11.19 8.39
C VAL A 148 11.01 11.43 9.72
N VAL A 149 10.81 10.40 10.54
CA VAL A 149 10.24 10.54 11.89
C VAL A 149 11.14 11.38 12.79
N GLU A 150 12.45 11.12 12.79
CA GLU A 150 13.40 11.91 13.59
C GLU A 150 13.44 13.37 13.14
N LYS A 151 13.37 13.63 11.83
CA LYS A 151 13.25 15.00 11.30
C LYS A 151 11.95 15.68 11.71
N LEU A 152 10.83 14.96 11.69
CA LEU A 152 9.54 15.48 12.14
C LEU A 152 9.58 15.84 13.64
N ARG A 153 10.14 14.96 14.48
CA ARG A 153 10.31 15.21 15.92
C ARG A 153 11.14 16.47 16.15
N ALA A 154 12.31 16.55 15.53
CA ALA A 154 13.19 17.72 15.65
C ALA A 154 12.48 19.02 15.22
N LEU A 155 11.69 18.98 14.15
CA LEU A 155 10.92 20.13 13.68
C LEU A 155 9.82 20.54 14.67
N ILE A 156 9.10 19.57 15.25
CA ILE A 156 8.06 19.83 16.24
C ILE A 156 8.66 20.49 17.49
N ASP A 157 9.83 20.03 17.92
CA ASP A 157 10.51 20.60 19.10
C ASP A 157 11.08 22.00 18.83
N ASP A 158 11.64 22.24 17.64
CA ASP A 158 12.01 23.59 17.18
C ASP A 158 10.79 24.54 17.14
N CYS A 159 9.66 24.07 16.61
CA CYS A 159 8.43 24.86 16.57
C CYS A 159 7.92 25.22 17.97
N LYS A 160 7.97 24.30 18.94
CA LYS A 160 7.61 24.59 20.34
C LYS A 160 8.54 25.61 20.98
N ALA A 161 9.84 25.52 20.69
CA ALA A 161 10.83 26.43 21.25
C ALA A 161 10.62 27.87 20.73
N ASN A 162 10.33 28.00 19.43
CA ASN A 162 10.18 29.29 18.75
C ASN A 162 8.77 29.90 18.85
N PHE A 163 7.71 29.09 19.00
CA PHE A 163 6.31 29.54 19.02
C PHE A 163 5.57 29.08 20.28
N ARG A 164 5.94 29.63 21.44
CA ARG A 164 5.38 29.24 22.76
C ARG A 164 3.88 29.45 22.90
N GLU A 165 3.31 30.38 22.14
CA GLU A 165 1.88 30.71 22.17
C GLU A 165 1.02 29.73 21.35
N THR A 166 1.62 28.95 20.44
CA THR A 166 0.88 28.02 19.58
C THR A 166 0.84 26.63 20.19
N ASN A 167 -0.36 26.04 20.22
CA ASN A 167 -0.54 24.69 20.72
C ASN A 167 -0.21 23.62 19.66
N PHE A 168 0.92 22.92 19.82
CA PHE A 168 1.34 21.83 18.93
C PHE A 168 0.86 20.43 19.38
N LYS A 169 -0.17 20.32 20.23
CA LYS A 169 -0.68 19.03 20.73
C LYS A 169 -1.04 18.05 19.61
N GLU A 170 -1.70 18.52 18.55
CA GLU A 170 -2.09 17.66 17.41
C GLU A 170 -0.88 17.05 16.71
N TRP A 171 0.17 17.84 16.46
CA TRP A 171 1.40 17.34 15.83
C TRP A 171 2.18 16.39 16.73
N LYS A 172 2.16 16.63 18.05
CA LYS A 172 2.70 15.68 19.02
C LYS A 172 1.93 14.36 19.03
N LEU A 173 0.60 14.40 18.85
CA LEU A 173 -0.21 13.18 18.67
C LEU A 173 0.17 12.44 17.39
N VAL A 174 0.37 13.15 16.27
CA VAL A 174 0.82 12.54 15.00
C VAL A 174 2.18 11.85 15.16
N GLU A 175 3.12 12.48 15.87
CA GLU A 175 4.43 11.90 16.20
C GLU A 175 4.27 10.62 17.06
N GLN A 176 3.43 10.67 18.09
CA GLN A 176 3.18 9.50 18.94
C GLN A 176 2.48 8.36 18.20
N GLU A 177 1.52 8.67 17.32
CA GLU A 177 0.83 7.71 16.47
C GLU A 177 1.83 6.95 15.59
N ILE A 178 2.70 7.66 14.86
CA ILE A 178 3.67 7.00 13.97
C ILE A 178 4.72 6.18 14.72
N LEU A 179 5.19 6.66 15.88
CA LEU A 179 6.15 5.90 16.70
C LEU A 179 5.55 4.61 17.24
N ARG A 180 4.30 4.65 17.73
CA ARG A 180 3.58 3.44 18.16
C ARG A 180 3.35 2.50 16.99
N PHE A 181 2.99 3.03 15.82
CA PHE A 181 2.78 2.26 14.61
C PHE A 181 4.04 1.49 14.20
N ILE A 182 5.17 2.18 14.08
CA ILE A 182 6.45 1.58 13.68
C ILE A 182 6.92 0.56 14.71
N ASN A 183 6.83 0.89 16.00
CA ASN A 183 7.28 -0.01 17.06
C ASN A 183 6.58 -1.37 16.93
N ILE A 184 5.24 -1.37 16.88
CA ILE A 184 4.47 -2.61 16.78
C ILE A 184 4.71 -3.34 15.45
N ASP A 185 4.86 -2.60 14.34
CA ASP A 185 5.15 -3.20 13.05
C ASP A 185 6.55 -3.85 13.01
N THR A 186 7.57 -3.20 13.60
CA THR A 186 8.92 -3.75 13.69
C THR A 186 9.00 -4.98 14.59
N THR A 187 8.34 -5.00 15.75
CA THR A 187 8.26 -6.20 16.61
C THR A 187 7.71 -7.40 15.85
N PHE A 188 6.76 -7.19 14.94
CA PHE A 188 6.15 -8.25 14.14
C PHE A 188 6.97 -8.62 12.89
N THR A 189 7.67 -7.65 12.30
CA THR A 189 8.38 -7.81 11.02
C THR A 189 9.80 -8.39 11.20
N ILE A 190 10.49 -8.06 12.30
CA ILE A 190 11.86 -8.53 12.58
C ILE A 190 11.98 -10.07 12.63
N PRO A 191 11.00 -10.84 13.18
CA PRO A 191 11.02 -12.30 13.10
C PRO A 191 10.66 -12.86 11.71
N SER A 192 10.03 -12.06 10.84
CA SER A 192 9.57 -12.49 9.53
C SER A 192 10.51 -11.99 8.43
N SER A 193 11.52 -12.78 8.05
CA SER A 193 12.37 -12.52 6.85
C SER A 193 11.64 -12.54 5.48
N ARG A 194 10.31 -12.35 5.44
CA ARG A 194 9.46 -12.52 4.25
C ARG A 194 8.56 -11.31 4.10
N PRO A 195 8.55 -10.66 2.93
CA PRO A 195 7.71 -9.50 2.70
C PRO A 195 6.22 -9.86 2.81
N PHE A 196 5.43 -8.93 3.34
CA PHE A 196 3.97 -9.04 3.29
C PHE A 196 3.47 -9.03 1.84
N ARG A 197 4.12 -8.24 0.99
CA ARG A 197 3.85 -8.17 -0.45
C ARG A 197 3.94 -9.50 -1.16
N TYR A 198 3.21 -9.59 -2.27
CA TYR A 198 3.22 -10.78 -3.10
C TYR A 198 4.52 -10.82 -3.91
N CYS A 199 5.39 -11.75 -3.54
CA CYS A 199 6.59 -12.11 -4.30
C CYS A 199 6.37 -13.44 -5.01
N ALA A 200 6.43 -13.48 -6.34
CA ALA A 200 6.20 -14.71 -7.11
C ALA A 200 7.18 -15.82 -6.72
N MET A 201 8.46 -15.48 -6.52
CA MET A 201 9.52 -16.41 -6.11
C MET A 201 9.23 -17.12 -4.78
N LEU A 202 8.63 -16.42 -3.83
CA LEU A 202 8.39 -16.94 -2.48
C LEU A 202 6.99 -17.56 -2.32
N ASN A 203 6.01 -17.10 -3.11
CA ASN A 203 4.60 -17.42 -2.92
C ASN A 203 4.04 -18.45 -3.93
N CYS A 204 4.74 -18.78 -5.00
CA CYS A 204 4.35 -19.85 -5.94
C CYS A 204 5.21 -21.11 -5.73
N HIS A 205 4.59 -22.29 -5.68
CA HIS A 205 5.34 -23.54 -5.85
C HIS A 205 5.71 -23.76 -7.33
N PRO A 206 6.97 -24.06 -7.69
CA PRO A 206 7.32 -24.43 -9.07
C PRO A 206 6.45 -25.56 -9.67
N ASN A 207 6.08 -26.55 -8.84
CA ASN A 207 5.25 -27.68 -9.23
C ASN A 207 3.75 -27.36 -9.35
N SER A 208 3.27 -26.20 -8.88
CA SER A 208 1.88 -25.78 -9.11
C SER A 208 1.71 -25.12 -10.48
N VAL A 209 2.75 -24.48 -11.02
CA VAL A 209 2.71 -23.70 -12.27
C VAL A 209 2.11 -24.47 -13.47
N PRO A 210 2.52 -25.72 -13.77
CA PRO A 210 1.94 -26.46 -14.90
C PRO A 210 0.45 -26.77 -14.72
N TYR A 211 0.02 -26.97 -13.48
CA TYR A 211 -1.39 -27.23 -13.15
C TYR A 211 -2.20 -25.95 -13.11
N VAL A 212 -1.60 -24.82 -12.73
CA VAL A 212 -2.27 -23.51 -12.83
C VAL A 212 -2.58 -23.19 -14.28
N ALA A 213 -1.68 -23.54 -15.20
CA ALA A 213 -1.87 -23.30 -16.64
C ALA A 213 -3.11 -24.01 -17.21
N ARG A 214 -3.52 -25.16 -16.63
CA ARG A 214 -4.71 -25.92 -17.05
C ARG A 214 -6.03 -25.18 -16.77
N PHE A 215 -6.01 -24.23 -15.86
CA PHE A 215 -7.18 -23.44 -15.46
C PHE A 215 -7.39 -22.21 -16.35
N HIS A 216 -6.55 -21.98 -17.37
CA HIS A 216 -6.74 -20.93 -18.38
C HIS A 216 -7.89 -21.21 -19.37
N ALA A 217 -9.03 -21.70 -18.86
CA ALA A 217 -10.26 -21.81 -19.64
C ALA A 217 -10.84 -20.41 -19.93
N LYS A 218 -11.76 -20.32 -20.91
CA LYS A 218 -12.36 -19.10 -21.48
C LYS A 218 -13.04 -18.11 -20.48
N LYS A 219 -13.00 -18.33 -19.15
CA LYS A 219 -13.64 -17.49 -18.11
C LYS A 219 -12.83 -17.50 -16.81
N VAL A 220 -11.70 -16.81 -16.78
CA VAL A 220 -10.88 -16.66 -15.57
C VAL A 220 -11.35 -15.44 -14.78
N LEU A 221 -11.68 -15.63 -13.50
CA LEU A 221 -12.00 -14.52 -12.61
C LEU A 221 -10.71 -13.85 -12.13
N LYS A 222 -10.64 -12.52 -12.25
CA LYS A 222 -9.48 -11.73 -11.83
C LYS A 222 -9.79 -10.92 -10.57
N PHE A 223 -8.83 -10.85 -9.66
CA PHE A 223 -8.95 -9.98 -8.52
C PHE A 223 -8.68 -8.52 -8.93
N ARG A 224 -9.69 -7.66 -8.81
CA ARG A 224 -9.59 -6.27 -9.30
C ARG A 224 -9.74 -5.21 -8.24
N ASP A 225 -10.65 -5.39 -7.29
CA ASP A 225 -10.97 -4.35 -6.32
C ASP A 225 -10.99 -4.91 -4.90
N ALA A 226 -10.60 -4.10 -3.92
CA ALA A 226 -10.57 -4.43 -2.52
C ALA A 226 -11.09 -3.25 -1.71
N ILE A 227 -12.00 -3.50 -0.77
CA ILE A 227 -12.43 -2.53 0.22
C ILE A 227 -11.84 -2.98 1.55
N LEU A 228 -10.99 -2.14 2.13
CA LEU A 228 -10.33 -2.40 3.41
C LEU A 228 -10.88 -1.41 4.44
N MET A 229 -11.57 -1.90 5.47
CA MET A 229 -12.21 -1.03 6.45
C MET A 229 -11.98 -1.48 7.89
N SER A 230 -11.94 -0.51 8.79
CA SER A 230 -11.93 -0.73 10.25
C SER A 230 -12.98 0.15 10.95
N TYR A 231 -13.66 -0.43 11.94
CA TYR A 231 -14.65 0.24 12.80
C TYR A 231 -14.22 0.35 14.26
N HIS A 232 -13.05 -0.18 14.61
CA HIS A 232 -12.66 -0.30 16.00
C HIS A 232 -12.23 1.03 16.62
N ARG A 233 -12.47 1.17 17.93
CA ARG A 233 -12.05 2.33 18.73
C ARG A 233 -10.68 2.05 19.35
N ASN A 234 -9.76 3.01 19.29
CA ASN A 234 -8.42 2.93 19.88
C ASN A 234 -7.45 1.92 19.22
N GLU A 235 -7.63 1.61 17.93
CA GLU A 235 -6.60 0.90 17.17
C GLU A 235 -5.35 1.76 16.96
N VAL A 236 -4.21 1.07 16.89
CA VAL A 236 -2.97 1.70 16.46
C VAL A 236 -3.10 2.04 14.98
N LYS A 237 -2.96 3.33 14.69
CA LYS A 237 -3.12 3.88 13.35
C LYS A 237 -2.10 4.99 13.12
N PHE A 238 -1.90 5.30 11.85
CA PHE A 238 -1.26 6.53 11.42
C PHE A 238 -2.13 7.17 10.33
N ALA A 239 -2.56 8.42 10.57
CA ALA A 239 -3.60 9.06 9.76
C ALA A 239 -4.91 8.22 9.73
N GLU A 240 -5.33 7.77 8.54
CA GLU A 240 -6.50 6.92 8.31
C GLU A 240 -6.14 5.42 8.19
N LEU A 241 -4.85 5.08 8.30
CA LEU A 241 -4.35 3.74 8.06
C LEU A 241 -4.14 3.01 9.40
N THR A 242 -5.02 2.06 9.71
CA THR A 242 -4.87 1.17 10.87
C THR A 242 -3.86 0.05 10.56
N LEU A 243 -3.22 -0.52 11.58
CA LEU A 243 -2.12 -1.48 11.41
C LEU A 243 -2.52 -2.75 10.62
N ASP A 244 -3.70 -3.26 10.89
CA ASP A 244 -4.32 -4.42 10.24
C ASP A 244 -4.67 -4.12 8.77
N VAL A 245 -5.27 -2.96 8.49
CA VAL A 245 -5.55 -2.49 7.13
C VAL A 245 -4.25 -2.27 6.37
N TYR A 246 -3.21 -1.74 7.00
CA TYR A 246 -1.87 -1.62 6.41
C TYR A 246 -1.29 -2.98 6.03
N ARG A 247 -1.37 -3.97 6.92
CA ARG A 247 -0.88 -5.33 6.62
C ARG A 247 -1.66 -5.97 5.48
N MET A 248 -2.98 -5.78 5.44
CA MET A 248 -3.81 -6.23 4.32
C MET A 248 -3.46 -5.49 3.03
N LEU A 249 -3.30 -4.17 3.07
CA LEU A 249 -2.83 -3.34 1.96
C LEU A 249 -1.52 -3.91 1.39
N GLN A 250 -0.51 -4.13 2.24
CA GLN A 250 0.77 -4.73 1.82
C GLN A 250 0.58 -6.13 1.21
N CYS A 251 -0.34 -6.96 1.73
CA CYS A 251 -0.58 -8.30 1.17
C CYS A 251 -1.15 -8.30 -0.26
N LEU A 252 -1.74 -7.17 -0.68
CA LEU A 252 -2.37 -6.98 -1.98
C LEU A 252 -1.51 -6.10 -2.93
N GLU A 253 -0.23 -5.93 -2.61
CA GLU A 253 0.77 -5.25 -3.44
C GLU A 253 1.79 -6.26 -3.97
N TRP A 254 2.26 -6.04 -5.20
CA TRP A 254 3.36 -6.82 -5.78
C TRP A 254 4.72 -6.40 -5.20
N GLU A 255 5.60 -7.39 -5.00
CA GLU A 255 7.01 -7.17 -4.70
C GLU A 255 7.81 -7.11 -6.01
N PRO A 256 8.48 -6.00 -6.33
CA PRO A 256 9.36 -5.90 -7.49
C PRO A 256 10.55 -6.84 -7.29
N SER A 257 10.56 -7.95 -8.04
CA SER A 257 11.53 -9.04 -7.86
C SER A 257 12.22 -9.45 -9.17
N GLY A 258 11.86 -8.84 -10.30
CA GLY A 258 12.43 -9.14 -11.63
C GLY A 258 12.05 -10.53 -12.18
N SER A 259 11.22 -11.29 -11.47
CA SER A 259 10.92 -12.69 -11.80
C SER A 259 9.95 -12.85 -12.97
N PHE A 260 9.17 -11.83 -13.30
CA PHE A 260 8.35 -11.78 -14.50
C PHE A 260 9.14 -11.30 -15.74
N TYR A 261 10.40 -10.92 -15.56
CA TYR A 261 11.23 -10.35 -16.60
C TYR A 261 11.71 -11.42 -17.58
N GLN A 262 10.86 -11.79 -18.52
CA GLN A 262 11.27 -12.46 -19.75
C GLN A 262 11.67 -11.36 -20.74
N LYS A 263 12.97 -11.26 -21.07
CA LYS A 263 13.43 -10.38 -22.16
C LYS A 263 12.77 -10.83 -23.47
N HIS A 264 11.64 -10.26 -23.81
CA HIS A 264 11.15 -10.30 -25.18
C HIS A 264 12.02 -9.36 -26.04
N PRO A 265 12.39 -9.74 -27.27
CA PRO A 265 13.07 -8.84 -28.19
C PRO A 265 12.22 -7.59 -28.37
N ALA A 266 12.85 -6.41 -28.37
CA ALA A 266 12.16 -5.14 -28.54
C ALA A 266 11.36 -5.16 -29.84
N GLU A 267 10.03 -5.24 -29.73
CA GLU A 267 9.15 -4.94 -30.86
C GLU A 267 9.11 -3.41 -31.06
N PRO A 268 9.16 -2.94 -32.32
CA PRO A 268 9.12 -1.53 -32.62
C PRO A 268 7.76 -0.95 -32.20
N LYS A 269 7.80 0.16 -31.46
CA LYS A 269 6.60 0.90 -31.04
C LYS A 269 5.86 1.41 -32.29
N GLU A 270 4.75 0.77 -32.65
CA GLU A 270 3.72 1.39 -33.48
C GLU A 270 2.82 2.31 -32.65
N ASN A 271 2.34 3.35 -33.31
CA ASN A 271 1.69 4.53 -32.76
C ASN A 271 0.45 4.22 -31.91
N GLY A 272 0.59 4.34 -30.60
CA GLY A 272 -0.50 4.52 -29.65
C GLY A 272 -0.11 5.62 -28.66
N VAL A 273 -0.92 6.66 -28.54
CA VAL A 273 -0.69 7.82 -27.65
C VAL A 273 -0.83 7.39 -26.18
N ALA A 274 0.19 6.73 -25.65
CA ALA A 274 0.39 6.63 -24.21
C ALA A 274 0.98 7.98 -23.75
N VAL A 275 0.21 8.73 -22.97
CA VAL A 275 0.70 9.98 -22.36
C VAL A 275 1.72 9.59 -21.28
N ASP A 276 3.01 9.74 -21.59
CA ASP A 276 4.09 9.54 -20.63
C ASP A 276 4.09 10.68 -19.58
N TYR A 277 3.53 10.41 -18.40
CA TYR A 277 3.52 11.35 -17.26
C TYR A 277 4.90 11.46 -16.56
N SER A 278 5.85 10.62 -16.94
CA SER A 278 7.20 10.47 -16.37
C SER A 278 8.18 11.61 -16.71
N GLY A 279 7.79 12.56 -17.58
CA GLY A 279 8.68 13.65 -18.02
C GLY A 279 9.21 14.54 -16.89
N ALA A 280 8.49 14.66 -15.77
CA ALA A 280 8.92 15.45 -14.61
C ALA A 280 9.97 14.73 -13.74
N SER A 281 9.85 13.40 -13.67
CA SER A 281 10.64 12.54 -12.78
C SER A 281 11.90 11.99 -13.44
N GLY A 282 11.85 11.79 -14.76
CA GLY A 282 13.04 11.52 -15.57
C GLY A 282 14.10 12.63 -15.49
N LEU A 283 13.71 13.86 -15.12
CA LEU A 283 14.60 14.98 -14.83
C LEU A 283 15.12 15.01 -13.38
N ILE A 284 14.53 14.23 -12.47
CA ILE A 284 14.84 14.25 -11.03
C ILE A 284 15.67 13.03 -10.61
N ASP A 285 15.26 11.80 -10.96
CA ASP A 285 16.05 10.58 -10.72
C ASP A 285 15.48 9.36 -11.48
N MET A 286 15.85 9.17 -12.76
CA MET A 286 15.32 8.10 -13.62
C MET A 286 15.78 6.69 -13.18
N ASN A 287 16.93 6.60 -12.50
CA ASN A 287 17.51 5.34 -12.05
C ASN A 287 16.77 4.79 -10.82
N LEU A 288 16.42 5.65 -9.87
CA LEU A 288 15.69 5.26 -8.66
C LEU A 288 14.28 4.73 -8.97
N ALA A 289 13.62 5.28 -10.00
CA ALA A 289 12.32 4.80 -10.45
C ALA A 289 12.40 3.40 -11.07
N ALA A 290 13.44 3.14 -11.87
CA ALA A 290 13.69 1.85 -12.51
C ALA A 290 14.06 0.76 -11.48
N ASP A 291 14.80 1.11 -10.42
CA ASP A 291 15.14 0.18 -9.34
C ASP A 291 13.93 -0.20 -8.47
N MET A 292 12.91 0.66 -8.41
CA MET A 292 11.72 0.48 -7.57
C MET A 292 10.53 -0.16 -8.31
N THR A 293 10.60 -0.29 -9.64
CA THR A 293 9.48 -0.79 -10.46
C THR A 293 9.92 -1.94 -11.34
N ASP A 294 9.09 -2.97 -11.42
CA ASP A 294 9.26 -4.06 -12.37
C ASP A 294 8.13 -3.96 -13.42
N PRO A 295 8.44 -3.54 -14.67
CA PRO A 295 7.42 -3.33 -15.70
C PRO A 295 6.75 -4.62 -16.18
N ALA A 296 7.31 -5.79 -15.86
CA ALA A 296 6.72 -7.08 -16.18
C ALA A 296 5.65 -7.51 -15.17
N LEU A 297 5.46 -6.76 -14.07
CA LEU A 297 4.44 -7.09 -13.07
C LEU A 297 3.02 -6.83 -13.60
N PRO A 298 2.07 -7.73 -13.29
CA PRO A 298 0.65 -7.47 -13.49
C PRO A 298 0.17 -6.23 -12.70
N PRO A 299 -0.94 -5.60 -13.11
CA PRO A 299 -1.52 -4.51 -12.33
C PRO A 299 -1.92 -4.98 -10.93
N ASN A 300 -1.78 -4.09 -9.95
CA ASN A 300 -2.30 -4.29 -8.61
C ASN A 300 -3.84 -4.26 -8.61
N PRO A 301 -4.49 -4.98 -7.69
CA PRO A 301 -5.88 -4.72 -7.36
C PRO A 301 -6.02 -3.31 -6.79
N ARG A 302 -7.08 -2.61 -7.18
CA ARG A 302 -7.49 -1.30 -6.67
C ARG A 302 -7.98 -1.44 -5.23
N LYS A 303 -7.62 -0.49 -4.36
CA LYS A 303 -7.87 -0.57 -2.92
C LYS A 303 -8.57 0.69 -2.42
N ALA A 304 -9.78 0.54 -1.88
CA ALA A 304 -10.49 1.58 -1.17
C ALA A 304 -10.28 1.40 0.33
N ILE A 305 -9.60 2.36 0.97
CA ILE A 305 -9.35 2.35 2.41
C ILE A 305 -10.41 3.20 3.10
N LEU A 306 -11.14 2.63 4.05
CA LEU A 306 -12.20 3.31 4.78
C LEU A 306 -11.98 3.22 6.28
N TYR A 307 -11.65 4.35 6.91
CA TYR A 307 -11.54 4.42 8.36
C TYR A 307 -12.86 4.90 8.98
N ARG A 308 -13.52 4.01 9.74
CA ARG A 308 -14.81 4.26 10.40
C ARG A 308 -15.85 4.93 9.47
N PRO A 309 -16.13 4.36 8.28
CA PRO A 309 -17.11 4.95 7.38
C PRO A 309 -18.51 4.93 8.00
N SER A 310 -19.34 5.93 7.69
CA SER A 310 -20.78 5.81 7.93
C SER A 310 -21.37 4.70 7.06
N LEU A 311 -22.52 4.15 7.45
CA LEU A 311 -23.23 3.16 6.63
C LEU A 311 -23.53 3.71 5.22
N THR A 312 -23.93 4.97 5.12
CA THR A 312 -24.19 5.65 3.85
C THR A 312 -22.93 5.75 2.98
N HIS A 313 -21.79 6.07 3.57
CA HIS A 313 -20.51 6.14 2.87
C HIS A 313 -20.08 4.74 2.38
N LEU A 314 -20.21 3.71 3.23
CA LEU A 314 -19.89 2.34 2.85
C LEU A 314 -20.75 1.86 1.68
N ILE A 315 -22.07 2.06 1.74
CA ILE A 315 -22.99 1.67 0.67
C ILE A 315 -22.65 2.41 -0.63
N ALA A 316 -22.36 3.71 -0.57
CA ALA A 316 -21.97 4.49 -1.75
C ALA A 316 -20.69 3.95 -2.41
N VAL A 317 -19.67 3.62 -1.61
CA VAL A 317 -18.41 3.04 -2.10
C VAL A 317 -18.65 1.68 -2.72
N MET A 318 -19.39 0.80 -2.03
CA MET A 318 -19.70 -0.53 -2.53
C MET A 318 -20.50 -0.48 -3.83
N ALA A 319 -21.55 0.34 -3.90
CA ALA A 319 -22.38 0.51 -5.10
C ALA A 319 -21.52 1.00 -6.27
N THR A 320 -20.70 2.03 -6.06
CA THR A 320 -19.80 2.57 -7.09
C THR A 320 -18.84 1.51 -7.61
N ILE A 321 -18.22 0.71 -6.72
CA ILE A 321 -17.29 -0.33 -7.15
C ILE A 321 -18.03 -1.45 -7.89
N CYS A 322 -19.19 -1.89 -7.41
CA CYS A 322 -19.99 -2.92 -8.07
C CYS A 322 -20.46 -2.51 -9.48
N GLU A 323 -20.85 -1.25 -9.68
CA GLU A 323 -21.22 -0.71 -11.00
C GLU A 323 -20.01 -0.63 -11.96
N GLU A 324 -18.82 -0.34 -11.43
CA GLU A 324 -17.57 -0.27 -12.20
C GLU A 324 -16.90 -1.65 -12.42
N LEU A 325 -17.36 -2.68 -11.72
CA LEU A 325 -16.73 -4.00 -11.72
C LEU A 325 -17.10 -4.76 -13.01
N PRO A 326 -16.12 -5.21 -13.81
CA PRO A 326 -16.41 -6.07 -14.95
C PRO A 326 -17.00 -7.42 -14.50
N PRO A 327 -17.74 -8.12 -15.37
CA PRO A 327 -18.38 -9.40 -15.03
C PRO A 327 -17.40 -10.52 -14.66
N GLU A 328 -16.16 -10.46 -15.12
CA GLU A 328 -15.11 -11.45 -14.82
C GLU A 328 -14.15 -10.97 -13.72
N SER A 329 -14.69 -10.40 -12.65
CA SER A 329 -13.88 -9.79 -11.59
C SER A 329 -14.39 -10.11 -10.20
N ILE A 330 -13.43 -10.20 -9.28
CA ILE A 330 -13.68 -10.46 -7.86
C ILE A 330 -13.32 -9.21 -7.06
N MET A 331 -14.18 -8.87 -6.11
CA MET A 331 -13.95 -7.84 -5.11
C MET A 331 -13.74 -8.49 -3.74
N LEU A 332 -12.74 -8.02 -3.00
CA LEU A 332 -12.52 -8.38 -1.59
C LEU A 332 -13.15 -7.32 -0.70
N VAL A 333 -13.96 -7.74 0.28
CA VAL A 333 -14.39 -6.86 1.37
C VAL A 333 -13.72 -7.34 2.64
N TYR A 334 -12.80 -6.54 3.16
CA TYR A 334 -12.10 -6.78 4.42
C TYR A 334 -12.65 -5.85 5.49
N LEU A 335 -13.23 -6.44 6.53
CA LEU A 335 -13.73 -5.76 7.71
C LEU A 335 -12.88 -6.16 8.91
N SER A 336 -12.18 -5.20 9.49
CA SER A 336 -11.50 -5.40 10.76
C SER A 336 -12.49 -5.43 11.92
N ALA A 337 -12.27 -6.36 12.84
CA ALA A 337 -13.08 -6.54 14.03
C ALA A 337 -12.19 -6.89 15.23
N SER A 338 -12.62 -6.47 16.42
CA SER A 338 -11.96 -6.86 17.68
C SER A 338 -12.19 -8.33 17.96
N GLY A 339 -11.13 -9.07 18.28
CA GLY A 339 -11.26 -10.31 19.04
C GLY A 339 -11.43 -9.98 20.53
N LYS A 340 -12.23 -10.75 21.27
CA LYS A 340 -12.19 -10.68 22.74
C LYS A 340 -10.77 -11.11 23.19
N PRO A 341 -10.06 -10.33 24.01
CA PRO A 341 -8.78 -10.78 24.54
C PRO A 341 -9.04 -11.95 25.49
N GLY A 342 -8.83 -13.18 25.01
CA GLY A 342 -8.54 -14.29 25.92
C GLY A 342 -7.22 -13.99 26.62
N GLN A 343 -7.11 -14.32 27.91
CA GLN A 343 -5.84 -14.25 28.64
C GLN A 343 -4.84 -15.22 27.99
N ILE A 344 -4.06 -14.73 27.01
CA ILE A 344 -2.93 -15.45 26.46
C ILE A 344 -1.70 -14.90 27.18
N ASN A 345 -1.19 -15.68 28.14
CA ASN A 345 0.10 -15.41 28.76
C ASN A 345 1.18 -15.61 27.70
N THR A 346 1.61 -14.55 27.04
CA THR A 346 2.70 -14.59 26.06
C THR A 346 4.04 -14.57 26.78
N SER A 347 4.72 -15.71 26.87
CA SER A 347 6.17 -15.73 27.09
C SER A 347 6.88 -15.44 25.76
N HIS A 348 7.82 -14.49 25.79
CA HIS A 348 8.68 -14.20 24.64
C HIS A 348 9.60 -15.40 24.38
N VAL A 349 9.47 -16.02 23.22
CA VAL A 349 10.40 -17.04 22.73
C VAL A 349 11.20 -16.44 21.57
N GLU A 350 12.52 -16.33 21.77
CA GLU A 350 13.47 -16.02 20.70
C GLU A 350 13.62 -17.23 19.78
N THR A 351 13.24 -17.08 18.51
CA THR A 351 13.44 -18.10 17.48
C THR A 351 14.69 -17.80 16.66
N SER A 352 15.66 -18.71 16.69
CA SER A 352 16.85 -18.69 15.84
C SER A 352 16.52 -19.14 14.40
N GLY A 353 17.10 -18.42 13.43
CA GLY A 353 16.80 -18.55 12.01
C GLY A 353 17.28 -19.86 11.38
N GLY A 354 16.32 -20.70 10.99
CA GLY A 354 16.53 -21.85 10.10
C GLY A 354 15.94 -21.59 8.70
N SER A 355 16.66 -22.06 7.67
CA SER A 355 16.39 -21.87 6.24
C SER A 355 14.96 -22.22 5.81
N ARG A 356 14.37 -21.34 4.99
CA ARG A 356 12.94 -21.08 4.89
C ARG A 356 12.35 -21.55 3.54
N ARG A 357 12.25 -22.86 3.32
CA ARG A 357 11.32 -23.40 2.30
C ARG A 357 10.04 -23.84 2.99
N THR A 358 9.06 -22.94 3.07
CA THR A 358 7.77 -23.24 3.71
C THR A 358 7.02 -24.29 2.88
N ARG A 359 6.82 -25.49 3.45
CA ARG A 359 5.97 -26.58 2.93
C ARG A 359 4.49 -26.19 2.73
N LYS A 360 4.11 -24.93 3.03
CA LYS A 360 2.83 -24.29 2.63
C LYS A 360 2.56 -24.39 1.12
N SER A 361 3.63 -24.51 0.32
CA SER A 361 3.56 -24.74 -1.11
C SER A 361 2.93 -26.11 -1.47
N MET A 362 2.95 -27.10 -0.56
CA MET A 362 2.38 -28.42 -0.79
C MET A 362 0.85 -28.40 -0.91
N TRP A 363 0.18 -27.55 -0.12
CA TRP A 363 -1.28 -27.37 -0.22
C TRP A 363 -1.70 -26.72 -1.53
N GLU A 364 -0.87 -25.80 -2.07
CA GLU A 364 -1.09 -25.23 -3.40
C GLU A 364 -1.07 -26.32 -4.47
N VAL A 365 -0.13 -27.28 -4.38
CA VAL A 365 -0.04 -28.41 -5.31
C VAL A 365 -1.22 -29.36 -5.16
N ILE A 366 -1.63 -29.69 -3.94
CA ILE A 366 -2.81 -30.54 -3.68
C ILE A 366 -4.07 -29.90 -4.24
N LEU A 367 -4.27 -28.61 -3.97
CA LEU A 367 -5.40 -27.83 -4.46
C LEU A 367 -5.43 -27.81 -5.99
N CYS A 368 -4.28 -27.53 -6.62
CA CYS A 368 -4.17 -27.49 -8.08
C CYS A 368 -4.21 -28.87 -8.75
N LYS A 369 -4.10 -29.99 -8.02
CA LYS A 369 -4.20 -31.35 -8.57
C LYS A 369 -5.55 -32.02 -8.31
N SER A 370 -6.32 -31.53 -7.35
CA SER A 370 -7.54 -32.19 -6.90
C SER A 370 -8.55 -32.38 -8.05
N PRO A 371 -9.05 -33.62 -8.29
CA PRO A 371 -10.07 -33.89 -9.29
C PRO A 371 -11.48 -33.48 -8.84
N SER A 372 -11.69 -33.32 -7.54
CA SER A 372 -12.97 -32.88 -6.93
C SER A 372 -13.03 -31.37 -6.69
N LEU A 373 -12.14 -30.61 -7.31
CA LEU A 373 -12.14 -29.16 -7.20
C LEU A 373 -13.33 -28.57 -7.96
N ASP A 374 -14.15 -27.78 -7.26
CA ASP A 374 -15.25 -27.05 -7.88
C ASP A 374 -14.77 -26.11 -9.00
N LEU A 375 -15.57 -25.97 -10.06
CA LEU A 375 -15.26 -25.12 -11.21
C LEU A 375 -15.07 -23.65 -10.79
N VAL A 376 -15.79 -23.16 -9.79
CA VAL A 376 -15.61 -21.81 -9.24
C VAL A 376 -14.19 -21.63 -8.70
N TRP A 377 -13.68 -22.63 -7.97
CA TRP A 377 -12.30 -22.58 -7.48
C TRP A 377 -11.30 -22.67 -8.63
N ALA A 378 -11.56 -23.49 -9.65
CA ALA A 378 -10.73 -23.54 -10.84
C ALA A 378 -10.62 -22.16 -11.54
N GLN A 379 -11.70 -21.38 -11.61
CA GLN A 379 -11.71 -20.06 -12.25
C GLN A 379 -10.90 -18.99 -11.51
N VAL A 380 -10.66 -19.15 -10.19
CA VAL A 380 -9.93 -18.16 -9.37
C VAL A 380 -8.47 -18.51 -9.14
N LEU A 381 -8.09 -19.77 -9.24
CA LEU A 381 -6.73 -20.23 -8.90
C LEU A 381 -5.65 -19.72 -9.84
N SER A 382 -5.99 -19.28 -11.05
CA SER A 382 -5.05 -18.58 -11.92
C SER A 382 -4.65 -17.21 -11.40
N ASP A 383 -5.50 -16.56 -10.58
CA ASP A 383 -5.15 -15.29 -9.96
C ASP A 383 -4.18 -15.51 -8.78
N PRO A 384 -3.01 -14.85 -8.79
CA PRO A 384 -1.96 -15.06 -7.78
C PRO A 384 -2.40 -14.62 -6.37
N PHE A 385 -3.13 -13.51 -6.25
CA PHE A 385 -3.58 -13.01 -4.95
C PHE A 385 -4.68 -13.90 -4.38
N LEU A 386 -5.65 -14.32 -5.20
CA LEU A 386 -6.72 -15.21 -4.75
C LEU A 386 -6.15 -16.58 -4.35
N ARG A 387 -5.23 -17.14 -5.14
CA ARG A 387 -4.56 -18.40 -4.80
C ARG A 387 -3.85 -18.31 -3.45
N ARG A 388 -3.14 -17.22 -3.17
CA ARG A 388 -2.51 -16.97 -1.86
C ARG A 388 -3.54 -16.84 -0.73
N LEU A 389 -4.65 -16.15 -0.99
CA LEU A 389 -5.72 -15.99 -0.01
C LEU A 389 -6.35 -17.33 0.36
N ILE A 390 -6.59 -18.21 -0.62
CA ILE A 390 -7.14 -19.56 -0.39
C ILE A 390 -6.18 -20.42 0.42
N VAL A 391 -4.88 -20.43 0.09
CA VAL A 391 -3.88 -21.18 0.86
C VAL A 391 -3.78 -20.67 2.31
N ARG A 392 -3.89 -19.35 2.52
CA ARG A 392 -3.95 -18.76 3.86
C ARG A 392 -5.25 -19.09 4.58
N PHE A 393 -6.37 -19.17 3.88
CA PHE A 393 -7.65 -19.63 4.43
C PHE A 393 -7.54 -21.07 4.92
N ILE A 394 -6.97 -21.98 4.12
CA ILE A 394 -6.72 -23.38 4.52
C ILE A 394 -5.85 -23.42 5.79
N PHE A 395 -4.77 -22.64 5.83
CA PHE A 395 -3.91 -22.52 7.01
C PHE A 395 -4.70 -22.08 8.24
N CYS A 396 -5.46 -21.00 8.12
CA CYS A 396 -6.22 -20.40 9.22
C CYS A 396 -7.25 -21.37 9.77
N ARG A 397 -8.03 -22.00 8.88
CA ARG A 397 -9.05 -22.99 9.24
C ARG A 397 -8.43 -24.21 9.94
N ALA A 398 -7.30 -24.70 9.47
CA ALA A 398 -6.60 -25.83 10.06
C ALA A 398 -6.05 -25.52 11.46
N VAL A 399 -5.41 -24.36 11.62
CA VAL A 399 -4.85 -23.90 12.91
C VAL A 399 -5.96 -23.70 13.94
N LEU A 400 -7.05 -23.02 13.57
CA LEU A 400 -8.18 -22.79 14.48
C LEU A 400 -8.85 -24.10 14.90
N SER A 401 -9.00 -25.05 13.97
CA SER A 401 -9.55 -26.37 14.27
C SER A 401 -8.67 -27.19 15.21
N ALA A 402 -7.36 -26.96 15.23
CA ALA A 402 -6.44 -27.66 16.11
C ALA A 402 -6.30 -26.96 17.47
N ILE A 403 -6.53 -25.65 17.58
CA ILE A 403 -6.45 -24.94 18.86
C ILE A 403 -7.75 -25.07 19.67
N TRP A 404 -8.92 -25.12 19.01
CA TRP A 404 -10.21 -25.17 19.70
C TRP A 404 -10.70 -26.62 19.92
N PRO A 405 -11.09 -27.00 21.15
CA PRO A 405 -11.52 -28.38 21.45
C PRO A 405 -12.77 -28.80 20.64
N PRO A 406 -12.94 -30.09 20.34
CA PRO A 406 -13.92 -30.61 19.37
C PRO A 406 -15.40 -30.42 19.75
N GLU A 407 -15.71 -30.07 21.00
CA GLU A 407 -17.09 -29.87 21.46
C GLU A 407 -17.63 -28.51 20.98
N GLY A 408 -18.37 -28.52 19.86
CA GLY A 408 -19.03 -27.34 19.30
C GLY A 408 -18.12 -26.39 18.50
N SER A 409 -17.01 -26.88 17.95
CA SER A 409 -15.97 -26.06 17.28
C SER A 409 -16.32 -25.59 15.86
N ASP A 410 -17.13 -26.34 15.11
CA ASP A 410 -17.36 -26.07 13.68
C ASP A 410 -18.01 -24.70 13.40
N GLN A 411 -18.80 -24.17 14.34
CA GLN A 411 -19.45 -22.86 14.22
C GLN A 411 -18.49 -21.66 14.28
N TYR A 412 -17.27 -21.86 14.81
CA TYR A 412 -16.25 -20.81 14.93
C TYR A 412 -15.16 -20.92 13.86
N LEU A 413 -15.25 -21.92 12.98
CA LEU A 413 -14.28 -22.11 11.92
C LEU A 413 -14.60 -21.22 10.71
N PRO A 414 -13.59 -20.66 10.04
CA PRO A 414 -13.77 -19.98 8.77
C PRO A 414 -14.43 -20.91 7.74
N LEU A 415 -15.48 -20.42 7.09
CA LEU A 415 -16.20 -21.13 6.04
C LEU A 415 -15.91 -20.52 4.67
N CYS A 416 -15.92 -21.37 3.65
CA CYS A 416 -15.86 -20.97 2.25
C CYS A 416 -16.96 -21.69 1.46
N LEU A 417 -17.50 -21.03 0.44
CA LEU A 417 -18.47 -21.60 -0.48
C LEU A 417 -18.00 -21.32 -1.92
N PRO A 418 -17.91 -22.35 -2.80
CA PRO A 418 -18.16 -23.78 -2.54
C PRO A 418 -17.15 -24.38 -1.55
N GLN A 419 -17.45 -25.54 -0.96
CA GLN A 419 -16.51 -26.21 -0.04
C GLN A 419 -15.22 -26.63 -0.76
N LEU A 420 -14.09 -26.58 -0.07
CA LEU A 420 -12.83 -27.10 -0.60
C LEU A 420 -12.80 -28.64 -0.57
N PRO A 421 -11.98 -29.29 -1.42
CA PRO A 421 -11.84 -30.75 -1.42
C PRO A 421 -11.50 -31.33 -0.04
N ASN A 422 -12.04 -32.52 0.27
CA ASN A 422 -11.81 -33.21 1.56
C ASN A 422 -10.32 -33.46 1.87
N SER A 423 -9.47 -33.56 0.84
CA SER A 423 -8.01 -33.65 0.98
C SER A 423 -7.36 -32.43 1.63
N LEU A 424 -8.10 -31.32 1.75
CA LEU A 424 -7.69 -30.07 2.40
C LEU A 424 -8.56 -29.76 3.63
N SER A 425 -9.31 -30.76 4.12
CA SER A 425 -10.05 -30.67 5.37
C SER A 425 -9.09 -30.46 6.55
N PRO A 426 -9.46 -29.66 7.57
CA PRO A 426 -8.68 -29.53 8.82
C PRO A 426 -8.35 -30.86 9.50
N LYS A 427 -9.17 -31.90 9.26
CA LYS A 427 -9.02 -33.25 9.81
C LYS A 427 -8.19 -34.19 8.93
N SER A 428 -7.73 -33.74 7.76
CA SER A 428 -6.91 -34.59 6.89
C SER A 428 -5.47 -34.72 7.41
N ASP A 429 -4.89 -35.91 7.31
CA ASP A 429 -3.53 -36.21 7.78
C ASP A 429 -2.49 -35.24 7.19
N VAL A 430 -2.66 -34.90 5.91
CA VAL A 430 -1.76 -34.00 5.19
C VAL A 430 -1.78 -32.59 5.78
N VAL A 431 -2.95 -32.10 6.15
CA VAL A 431 -3.11 -30.76 6.75
C VAL A 431 -2.63 -30.77 8.20
N GLN A 432 -3.04 -31.76 9.00
CA GLN A 432 -2.63 -31.89 10.41
C GLN A 432 -1.12 -32.08 10.55
N SER A 433 -0.51 -32.95 9.76
CA SER A 433 0.95 -33.18 9.77
C SER A 433 1.71 -31.88 9.48
N CYS A 434 1.24 -31.08 8.51
CA CYS A 434 1.85 -29.78 8.22
C CYS A 434 1.71 -28.79 9.39
N VAL A 435 0.56 -28.74 10.06
CA VAL A 435 0.35 -27.85 11.21
C VAL A 435 1.17 -28.31 12.42
N SER A 436 1.18 -29.61 12.72
CA SER A 436 1.98 -30.20 13.82
C SER A 436 3.47 -29.89 13.64
N GLN A 437 4.03 -30.17 12.45
CA GLN A 437 5.44 -29.87 12.18
C GLN A 437 5.78 -28.38 12.31
N LEU A 438 4.85 -27.49 11.92
CA LEU A 438 5.04 -26.05 12.12
C LEU A 438 4.99 -25.67 13.60
N ALA A 439 4.08 -26.27 14.38
CA ALA A 439 3.95 -26.03 15.80
C ALA A 439 5.18 -26.55 16.57
N ASP A 440 5.69 -27.73 16.22
CA ASP A 440 6.93 -28.30 16.78
C ASP A 440 8.14 -27.42 16.48
N HIS A 441 8.26 -26.95 15.23
CA HIS A 441 9.34 -26.06 14.83
C HIS A 441 9.32 -24.73 15.59
N LEU A 442 8.11 -24.20 15.85
CA LEU A 442 7.90 -22.99 16.65
C LEU A 442 7.91 -23.25 18.16
N LYS A 443 8.08 -24.51 18.60
CA LYS A 443 8.05 -24.95 20.01
C LYS A 443 6.74 -24.58 20.73
N VAL A 444 5.62 -24.67 20.02
CA VAL A 444 4.27 -24.35 20.51
C VAL A 444 3.28 -25.50 20.31
N SER A 445 3.74 -26.72 20.04
CA SER A 445 2.88 -27.89 19.81
C SER A 445 1.93 -28.20 20.96
N ASN A 446 2.30 -27.88 22.20
CA ASN A 446 1.44 -28.04 23.37
C ASN A 446 0.12 -27.25 23.32
N TYR A 447 -0.01 -26.25 22.45
CA TYR A 447 -1.24 -25.47 22.25
C TYR A 447 -2.19 -26.06 21.21
N PHE A 448 -1.84 -27.18 20.58
CA PHE A 448 -2.59 -27.80 19.50
C PHE A 448 -3.08 -29.19 19.90
N HIS A 449 -4.34 -29.46 19.60
CA HIS A 449 -5.02 -30.71 19.75
C HIS A 449 -5.28 -31.30 18.36
N PHE A 450 -4.48 -32.29 17.99
CA PHE A 450 -4.74 -33.10 16.80
C PHE A 450 -5.58 -34.29 17.24
N GLY A 451 -6.68 -34.58 16.53
CA GLY A 451 -7.47 -35.76 16.83
C GLY A 451 -6.68 -37.02 16.49
N ASP A 452 -6.69 -37.99 17.40
CA ASP A 452 -6.14 -39.32 17.11
C ASP A 452 -6.92 -39.94 15.95
N SER A 453 -6.17 -40.48 14.98
CA SER A 453 -6.70 -41.11 13.76
C SER A 453 -7.59 -42.31 14.05
#